data_AF-A0A6C0U6S5-F1
#
_entry.id   AF-A0A6C0U6S5-F1
#
_cell.length_a   1.000
_cell.length_b   1.000
_cell.length_c   1.000
_cell.angle_alpha   90.00
_cell.angle_beta   90.00
_cell.angle_gamma   90.00
#
_symmetry.space_group_name_H-M   'P 1'
#
loop_
_entity.id
_entity.type
_entity.pdbx_description
1 polymer ?
#
loop_
_entity_poly.entity_id
_entity_poly.type
_entity_poly.pdbx_seq_one_letter_code
_entity_poly.pdbx_strand_id
1 'polypeptide(L)'
;MDQKRVTAFHTLSWSIYDSWSELLAGTRFLLDILENDSCDEIAKRNLLRLVVVSSSQMAEVMLFTQLEKIVNSHPDSVKRLFDYELRKRISFSEARTKWPEILTGRTFNFGCEPMQSMELLYKCRNDAIHHTAKCPSENIGESAFYTAIESSKCIYNHFNPDNWNDCEYRTFVDNNLPKTKSLLKQVLGG
;
A
#
# COMPACT_ATOMS: atom_id res chain seq x y z
N MET A 1 20.99 42.63 36.94
CA MET A 1 19.72 42.09 36.41
C MET A 1 20.09 41.16 35.27
N ASP A 2 20.12 39.86 35.52
CA ASP A 2 20.46 38.85 34.51
C ASP A 2 19.22 38.48 33.70
N GLN A 3 19.24 38.76 32.41
CA GLN A 3 18.25 38.26 31.47
C GLN A 3 18.49 36.77 31.23
N LYS A 4 17.61 35.92 31.75
CA LYS A 4 17.56 34.50 31.38
C LYS A 4 17.25 34.38 29.89
N ARG A 5 18.25 33.96 29.12
CA ARG A 5 18.09 33.58 27.72
C ARG A 5 17.29 32.28 27.67
N VAL A 6 16.06 32.35 27.17
CA VAL A 6 15.24 31.16 26.89
C VAL A 6 15.56 30.72 25.47
N THR A 7 16.19 29.55 25.34
CA THR A 7 16.43 28.93 24.04
C THR A 7 15.29 27.93 23.80
N ALA A 8 14.38 28.28 22.88
CA ALA A 8 13.36 27.35 22.40
C ALA A 8 13.94 26.53 21.25
N PHE A 9 13.98 25.21 21.40
CA PHE A 9 14.32 24.30 20.31
C PHE A 9 13.02 23.95 19.58
N HIS A 10 12.91 24.40 18.33
CA HIS A 10 11.91 23.88 17.41
C HIS A 10 12.53 22.73 16.64
N THR A 11 12.19 21.50 17.02
CA THR A 11 12.40 20.33 16.17
C THR A 11 11.45 20.44 14.99
N LEU A 12 11.94 20.98 13.88
CA LEU A 12 11.34 20.76 12.57
C LEU A 12 11.58 19.29 12.19
N SER A 13 10.72 18.40 12.69
CA SER A 13 10.59 17.09 12.07
C SER A 13 9.77 17.30 10.81
N TRP A 14 10.42 17.25 9.65
CA TRP A 14 9.70 16.80 8.47
C TRP A 14 9.17 15.43 8.83
N SER A 15 7.86 15.29 9.03
CA SER A 15 7.25 13.96 8.92
C SER A 15 7.59 13.54 7.50
N ILE A 16 8.63 12.74 7.35
CA ILE A 16 8.82 11.99 6.11
C ILE A 16 7.55 11.16 6.06
N TYR A 17 6.56 11.63 5.30
CA TYR A 17 5.37 10.86 5.05
C TYR A 17 5.90 9.57 4.44
N ASP A 18 5.67 8.46 5.13
CA ASP A 18 6.00 7.16 4.55
C ASP A 18 5.25 7.08 3.23
N SER A 19 5.92 6.64 2.16
CA SER A 19 5.42 6.61 0.79
C SER A 19 4.03 5.94 0.70
N TRP A 20 3.73 5.03 1.63
CA TRP A 20 2.42 4.41 1.76
C TRP A 20 1.30 5.41 2.08
N SER A 21 1.53 6.33 3.01
CA SER A 21 0.55 7.35 3.43
C SER A 21 0.29 8.38 2.33
N GLU A 22 1.32 8.71 1.55
CA GLU A 22 1.19 9.60 0.38
C GLU A 22 0.34 8.93 -0.71
N LEU A 23 0.58 7.65 -0.99
CA LEU A 23 -0.23 6.87 -1.93
C LEU A 23 -1.68 6.74 -1.45
N LEU A 24 -1.91 6.53 -0.15
CA LEU A 24 -3.25 6.46 0.43
C LEU A 24 -4.03 7.76 0.19
N ALA A 25 -3.47 8.90 0.62
CA ALA A 25 -4.12 10.20 0.50
C ALA A 25 -4.30 10.61 -0.98
N GLY A 26 -3.28 10.40 -1.80
CA GLY A 26 -3.33 10.68 -3.24
C GLY A 26 -4.40 9.84 -3.95
N THR A 27 -4.53 8.55 -3.61
CA THR A 27 -5.53 7.67 -4.22
C THR A 27 -6.96 8.06 -3.82
N ARG A 28 -7.19 8.41 -2.54
CA ARG A 28 -8.48 8.94 -2.06
C ARG A 28 -8.87 10.22 -2.81
N PHE A 29 -7.92 11.14 -2.97
CA PHE A 29 -8.14 12.37 -3.72
C PHE A 29 -8.55 12.11 -5.18
N LEU A 30 -7.88 11.18 -5.87
CA LEU A 30 -8.25 10.79 -7.24
C LEU A 30 -9.67 10.20 -7.33
N LEU A 31 -10.07 9.41 -6.33
CA LEU A 31 -11.44 8.89 -6.25
C LEU A 31 -12.46 10.00 -6.02
N ASP A 32 -12.13 11.00 -5.21
CA ASP A 32 -13.04 12.13 -4.99
C ASP A 32 -13.21 13.00 -6.24
N ILE A 33 -12.16 13.16 -7.07
CA ILE A 33 -12.29 13.79 -8.40
C ILE A 33 -13.22 12.96 -9.29
N LEU A 34 -13.03 11.64 -9.35
CA LEU A 34 -13.84 10.74 -10.17
C LEU A 34 -15.34 10.81 -9.86
N GLU A 35 -15.69 11.08 -8.60
CA GLU A 35 -17.08 11.15 -8.14
C GLU A 35 -17.72 12.53 -8.26
N ASN A 36 -16.96 13.60 -7.98
CA ASN A 36 -17.51 14.95 -7.85
C ASN A 36 -17.34 15.80 -9.10
N ASP A 37 -16.32 15.54 -9.90
CA ASP A 37 -16.02 16.37 -11.05
C ASP A 37 -16.67 15.80 -12.31
N SER A 38 -17.29 16.68 -13.09
CA SER A 38 -17.75 16.36 -14.43
C SER A 38 -16.56 16.26 -15.38
N CYS A 39 -15.81 15.17 -15.28
CA CYS A 39 -14.75 14.81 -16.22
C CYS A 39 -15.34 14.13 -17.47
N ASP A 40 -14.69 14.35 -18.63
CA ASP A 40 -14.99 13.54 -19.80
C ASP A 40 -14.57 12.07 -19.60
N GLU A 41 -15.07 11.19 -20.48
CA GLU A 41 -14.83 9.75 -20.38
C GLU A 41 -13.35 9.36 -20.51
N ILE A 42 -12.54 10.12 -21.25
CA ILE A 42 -11.11 9.81 -21.40
C ILE A 42 -10.39 10.13 -20.08
N ALA A 43 -10.69 11.28 -19.47
CA ALA A 43 -10.15 11.69 -18.20
C ALA A 43 -10.52 10.70 -17.09
N LYS A 44 -11.81 10.31 -16.98
CA LYS A 44 -12.26 9.30 -16.00
C LYS A 44 -11.51 7.98 -16.12
N ARG A 45 -11.36 7.46 -17.34
CA ARG A 45 -10.65 6.20 -17.60
C ARG A 45 -9.19 6.27 -17.15
N ASN A 46 -8.51 7.38 -17.41
CA ASN A 46 -7.12 7.55 -17.01
C ASN A 46 -6.98 7.71 -15.49
N LEU A 47 -7.87 8.48 -14.85
CA LEU A 47 -7.91 8.63 -13.39
C LEU A 47 -8.14 7.28 -12.71
N LEU A 48 -9.08 6.48 -13.20
CA LEU A 48 -9.34 5.15 -12.65
C LEU A 48 -8.15 4.20 -12.81
N ARG A 49 -7.43 4.28 -13.93
CA ARG A 49 -6.17 3.53 -14.11
C ARG A 49 -5.13 3.94 -13.09
N LEU A 50 -4.99 5.24 -12.82
CA LEU A 50 -4.11 5.73 -11.77
C LEU A 50 -4.53 5.23 -10.38
N VAL A 51 -5.84 5.23 -10.07
CA VAL A 51 -6.35 4.67 -8.82
C VAL A 51 -5.94 3.20 -8.66
N VAL A 52 -6.13 2.37 -9.69
CA VAL A 52 -5.77 0.94 -9.66
C VAL A 52 -4.26 0.75 -9.49
N VAL A 53 -3.45 1.51 -10.23
CA VAL A 53 -1.99 1.46 -10.14
C VAL A 53 -1.52 1.86 -8.74
N SER A 54 -1.96 3.02 -8.24
CA SER A 54 -1.59 3.51 -6.90
C SER A 54 -2.05 2.57 -5.80
N SER A 55 -3.27 2.03 -5.89
CA SER A 55 -3.79 1.02 -4.96
C SER A 55 -2.91 -0.23 -4.92
N SER A 56 -2.51 -0.75 -6.09
CA SER A 56 -1.58 -1.90 -6.16
C SER A 56 -0.21 -1.56 -5.55
N GLN A 57 0.27 -0.33 -5.78
CA GLN A 57 1.56 0.13 -5.27
C GLN A 57 1.55 0.34 -3.75
N MET A 58 0.42 0.68 -3.13
CA MET A 58 0.30 0.75 -1.67
C MET A 58 0.68 -0.58 -1.01
N ALA A 59 0.14 -1.71 -1.47
CA ALA A 59 0.48 -3.02 -0.91
C ALA A 59 1.96 -3.38 -1.11
N GLU A 60 2.53 -2.98 -2.25
CA GLU A 60 3.95 -3.18 -2.57
C GLU A 60 4.86 -2.38 -1.63
N VAL A 61 4.57 -1.08 -1.47
CA VAL A 61 5.30 -0.21 -0.54
C VAL A 61 5.19 -0.73 0.89
N MET A 62 3.99 -1.09 1.35
CA MET A 62 3.82 -1.63 2.71
C MET A 62 4.70 -2.87 2.93
N LEU A 63 4.73 -3.80 1.97
CA LEU A 63 5.60 -4.97 2.08
C LEU A 63 7.06 -4.58 2.23
N PHE A 64 7.61 -3.80 1.29
CA PHE A 64 9.03 -3.46 1.31
C PHE A 64 9.41 -2.63 2.54
N THR A 65 8.54 -1.72 2.99
CA THR A 65 8.74 -0.98 4.25
C THR A 65 8.82 -1.93 5.45
N GLN A 66 7.96 -2.94 5.54
CA GLN A 66 8.03 -3.90 6.65
C GLN A 66 9.25 -4.82 6.54
N LEU A 67 9.63 -5.25 5.34
CA LEU A 67 10.84 -6.04 5.10
C LEU A 67 12.10 -5.28 5.54
N GLU A 68 12.23 -4.02 5.14
CA GLU A 68 13.35 -3.14 5.52
C GLU A 68 13.39 -2.90 7.04
N LYS A 69 12.24 -2.69 7.69
CA LYS A 69 12.17 -2.51 9.15
C LYS A 69 12.68 -3.76 9.89
N ILE A 70 12.27 -4.95 9.46
CA ILE A 70 12.55 -6.21 10.18
C ILE A 70 13.90 -6.84 9.82
N VAL A 71 14.38 -6.70 8.59
CA VAL A 71 15.68 -7.29 8.20
C VAL A 71 16.82 -6.75 9.07
N ASN A 72 16.68 -5.53 9.58
CA ASN A 72 17.67 -4.91 10.45
C ASN A 72 17.89 -5.65 11.78
N SER A 73 16.89 -6.40 12.27
CA SER A 73 17.02 -7.22 13.48
C SER A 73 17.57 -8.63 13.20
N HIS A 74 17.87 -8.97 11.95
CA HIS A 74 18.34 -10.30 11.54
C HIS A 74 19.88 -10.38 11.42
N PRO A 75 20.46 -11.60 11.35
CA PRO A 75 21.90 -11.78 11.15
C PRO A 75 22.43 -11.11 9.87
N ASP A 76 23.71 -10.73 9.88
CA ASP A 76 24.36 -10.04 8.75
C ASP A 76 24.31 -10.83 7.43
N SER A 77 24.27 -12.15 7.49
CA SER A 77 24.09 -13.01 6.30
C SER A 77 22.74 -12.75 5.61
N VAL A 78 21.67 -12.61 6.40
CA VAL A 78 20.32 -12.33 5.90
C VAL A 78 20.23 -10.91 5.35
N LYS A 79 20.81 -9.92 6.05
CA LYS A 79 20.88 -8.53 5.59
C LYS A 79 21.58 -8.41 4.24
N ARG A 80 22.75 -9.05 4.09
CA ARG A 80 23.50 -9.04 2.82
C ARG A 80 22.74 -9.72 1.69
N LEU A 81 22.01 -10.80 1.98
CA LEU A 81 21.14 -11.46 1.00
C LEU A 81 20.01 -10.52 0.56
N PHE A 82 19.39 -9.81 1.50
CA PHE A 82 18.34 -8.83 1.22
C PHE A 82 18.83 -7.70 0.33
N ASP A 83 19.95 -7.08 0.69
CA ASP A 83 20.56 -6.00 -0.10
C ASP A 83 20.93 -6.47 -1.52
N TYR A 84 21.44 -7.70 -1.64
CA TYR A 84 21.77 -8.29 -2.94
C TYR A 84 20.53 -8.48 -3.82
N GLU A 85 19.43 -8.97 -3.26
CA GLU A 85 18.18 -9.20 -3.99
C GLU A 85 17.45 -7.91 -4.34
N LEU A 86 17.45 -6.92 -3.44
CA LEU A 86 16.96 -5.57 -3.74
C LEU A 86 17.73 -4.94 -4.90
N ARG A 87 19.06 -5.04 -4.91
CA ARG A 87 19.89 -4.54 -6.03
C ARG A 87 19.60 -5.25 -7.34
N LYS A 88 19.20 -6.52 -7.28
CA LYS A 88 18.74 -7.30 -8.44
C LYS A 88 17.31 -7.00 -8.86
N ARG A 89 16.62 -6.08 -8.18
CA ARG A 89 15.22 -5.71 -8.43
C ARG A 89 14.30 -6.91 -8.30
N ILE A 90 14.38 -7.61 -7.16
CA ILE A 90 13.42 -8.65 -6.80
C ILE A 90 12.00 -8.18 -7.07
N SER A 91 11.22 -8.98 -7.78
CA SER A 91 9.84 -8.63 -8.09
C SER A 91 8.98 -8.66 -6.83
N PHE A 92 7.93 -7.85 -6.75
CA PHE A 92 6.97 -7.93 -5.66
C PHE A 92 6.42 -9.35 -5.44
N SER A 93 6.14 -10.08 -6.54
CA SER A 93 5.60 -11.43 -6.47
C SER A 93 6.56 -12.44 -5.85
N GLU A 94 7.87 -12.26 -6.08
CA GLU A 94 8.91 -13.08 -5.47
C GLU A 94 9.17 -12.64 -4.02
N ALA A 95 9.17 -11.32 -3.78
CA ALA A 95 9.44 -10.76 -2.46
C ALA A 95 8.40 -11.23 -1.43
N ARG A 96 7.12 -11.14 -1.77
CA ARG A 96 6.00 -11.50 -0.88
C ARG A 96 5.87 -12.99 -0.56
N THR A 97 6.47 -13.87 -1.35
CA THR A 97 6.40 -15.32 -1.08
C THR A 97 7.58 -15.76 -0.24
N LYS A 98 8.77 -15.26 -0.59
CA LYS A 98 10.03 -15.70 -0.01
C LYS A 98 10.38 -15.00 1.30
N TRP A 99 10.34 -13.66 1.31
CA TRP A 99 10.88 -12.89 2.42
C TRP A 99 10.07 -12.98 3.73
N PRO A 100 8.72 -13.02 3.71
CA PRO A 100 7.96 -13.24 4.94
C PRO A 100 8.35 -14.55 5.65
N GLU A 101 8.57 -15.63 4.91
CA GLU A 101 8.98 -16.91 5.48
C GLU A 101 10.39 -16.82 6.07
N ILE A 102 11.35 -16.24 5.34
CA ILE A 102 12.73 -16.04 5.82
C ILE A 102 12.78 -15.24 7.13
N LEU A 103 11.98 -14.17 7.22
CA LEU A 103 12.05 -13.22 8.34
C LEU A 103 11.15 -13.59 9.53
N THR A 104 10.09 -14.38 9.32
CA THR A 104 9.09 -14.66 10.37
C THR A 104 8.84 -16.15 10.60
N GLY A 105 9.36 -17.03 9.73
CA GLY A 105 9.03 -18.46 9.70
C GLY A 105 7.60 -18.75 9.25
N ARG A 106 6.85 -17.74 8.78
CA ARG A 106 5.44 -17.85 8.36
C ARG A 106 5.26 -17.28 6.95
N THR A 107 4.39 -17.92 6.17
CA THR A 107 3.99 -17.46 4.83
C THR A 107 2.67 -16.70 4.88
N PHE A 108 2.45 -15.82 3.89
CA PHE A 108 1.12 -15.24 3.69
C PHE A 108 0.13 -16.31 3.21
N ASN A 109 -1.12 -16.22 3.66
CA ASN A 109 -2.19 -17.07 3.18
C ASN A 109 -2.90 -16.43 1.96
N PHE A 110 -2.47 -16.79 0.76
CA PHE A 110 -3.12 -16.37 -0.50
C PHE A 110 -4.44 -17.11 -0.78
N GLY A 111 -4.85 -18.05 0.08
CA GLY A 111 -6.13 -18.75 0.02
C GLY A 111 -7.28 -18.01 0.68
N CYS A 112 -7.02 -16.90 1.39
CA CYS A 112 -8.04 -16.10 2.06
C CYS A 112 -7.97 -14.62 1.66
N GLU A 113 -9.05 -13.90 1.95
CA GLU A 113 -9.03 -12.44 1.88
C GLU A 113 -8.16 -11.86 3.00
N PRO A 114 -7.54 -10.67 2.79
CA PRO A 114 -7.61 -9.82 1.60
C PRO A 114 -6.58 -10.18 0.50
N MET A 115 -5.75 -11.20 0.72
CA MET A 115 -4.65 -11.55 -0.20
C MET A 115 -5.14 -12.07 -1.56
N GLN A 116 -6.29 -12.74 -1.60
CA GLN A 116 -6.94 -13.14 -2.85
C GLN A 116 -7.33 -11.93 -3.71
N SER A 117 -7.98 -10.93 -3.13
CA SER A 117 -8.33 -9.70 -3.86
C SER A 117 -7.08 -8.90 -4.26
N MET A 118 -6.02 -8.96 -3.46
CA MET A 118 -4.72 -8.38 -3.80
C MET A 118 -4.14 -8.98 -5.10
N GLU A 119 -4.22 -10.31 -5.30
CA GLU A 119 -3.78 -10.94 -6.55
C GLU A 119 -4.52 -10.38 -7.78
N LEU A 120 -5.83 -10.18 -7.64
CA LEU A 120 -6.64 -9.61 -8.70
C LEU A 120 -6.25 -8.16 -8.95
N LEU A 121 -5.98 -7.40 -7.88
CA LEU A 121 -5.53 -6.02 -7.99
C LEU A 121 -4.21 -5.92 -8.76
N TYR A 122 -3.25 -6.82 -8.54
CA TYR A 122 -2.02 -6.89 -9.33
C TYR A 122 -2.28 -7.20 -10.81
N LYS A 123 -3.21 -8.12 -11.10
CA LYS A 123 -3.62 -8.40 -12.48
C LYS A 123 -4.25 -7.19 -13.15
N CYS A 124 -5.19 -6.53 -12.46
CA CYS A 124 -5.82 -5.30 -12.93
C CYS A 124 -4.81 -4.18 -13.16
N ARG A 125 -3.81 -4.04 -12.28
CA ARG A 125 -2.71 -3.07 -12.46
C ARG A 125 -1.87 -3.40 -13.70
N ASN A 126 -1.53 -4.66 -13.93
CA ASN A 126 -0.78 -5.06 -15.13
C ASN A 126 -1.58 -4.80 -16.41
N ASP A 127 -2.88 -5.13 -16.41
CA ASP A 127 -3.78 -4.78 -17.51
C ASP A 127 -3.87 -3.26 -17.70
N ALA A 128 -4.01 -2.49 -16.62
CA ALA A 128 -4.11 -1.04 -16.68
C ALA A 128 -2.83 -0.38 -17.21
N ILE A 129 -1.64 -0.94 -16.98
CA ILE A 129 -0.37 -0.42 -17.51
C ILE A 129 -0.15 -0.84 -18.97
N HIS A 130 -0.34 -2.12 -19.29
CA HIS A 130 0.08 -2.70 -20.57
C HIS A 130 -1.01 -2.74 -21.64
N HIS A 131 -2.29 -2.61 -21.26
CA HIS A 131 -3.43 -2.75 -22.16
C HIS A 131 -4.37 -1.55 -22.03
N THR A 132 -4.04 -0.44 -22.71
CA THR A 132 -4.85 0.80 -22.72
C THR A 132 -6.30 0.61 -23.13
N ALA A 133 -6.61 -0.43 -23.90
CA ALA A 133 -7.97 -0.79 -24.30
C ALA A 133 -8.77 -1.52 -23.20
N LYS A 134 -8.11 -2.15 -22.22
CA LYS A 134 -8.75 -2.79 -21.07
C LYS A 134 -8.90 -1.76 -19.96
N CYS A 135 -9.79 -0.80 -20.17
CA CYS A 135 -10.08 0.15 -19.10
C CYS A 135 -10.83 -0.57 -17.97
N PRO A 136 -10.40 -0.42 -16.71
CA PRO A 136 -11.19 -0.86 -15.57
C PRO A 136 -12.60 -0.24 -15.57
N SER A 137 -13.61 -0.96 -15.08
CA SER A 137 -14.98 -0.45 -14.97
C SER A 137 -15.11 0.54 -13.81
N GLU A 138 -15.98 1.56 -13.94
CA GLU A 138 -16.10 2.66 -12.97
C GLU A 138 -16.28 2.19 -11.51
N ASN A 139 -16.93 1.05 -11.29
CA ASN A 139 -17.19 0.48 -9.97
C ASN A 139 -15.99 -0.16 -9.26
N ILE A 140 -14.82 -0.29 -9.91
CA ILE A 140 -13.68 -0.97 -9.28
C ILE A 140 -12.79 -0.05 -8.45
N GLY A 141 -12.86 1.27 -8.64
CA GLY A 141 -11.92 2.21 -8.00
C GLY A 141 -11.95 2.13 -6.48
N GLU A 142 -13.12 2.30 -5.89
CA GLU A 142 -13.35 2.18 -4.44
C GLU A 142 -12.96 0.79 -3.90
N SER A 143 -13.27 -0.27 -4.66
CA SER A 143 -12.97 -1.64 -4.25
C SER A 143 -11.49 -1.97 -4.33
N ALA A 144 -10.77 -1.42 -5.32
CA ALA A 144 -9.32 -1.50 -5.44
C ALA A 144 -8.64 -0.77 -4.28
N PHE A 145 -9.11 0.43 -3.95
CA PHE A 145 -8.60 1.20 -2.82
C PHE A 145 -8.84 0.52 -1.47
N TYR A 146 -10.07 0.02 -1.23
CA TYR A 146 -10.37 -0.76 -0.04
C TYR A 146 -9.52 -2.03 0.06
N THR A 147 -9.38 -2.76 -1.05
CA THR A 147 -8.51 -3.95 -1.12
C THR A 147 -7.08 -3.60 -0.75
N ALA A 148 -6.52 -2.51 -1.29
CA ALA A 148 -5.17 -2.08 -0.98
C ALA A 148 -4.97 -1.77 0.51
N ILE A 149 -5.94 -1.11 1.15
CA ILE A 149 -5.93 -0.85 2.59
C ILE A 149 -5.92 -2.17 3.37
N GLU A 150 -6.89 -3.06 3.13
CA GLU A 150 -6.98 -4.33 3.87
C GLU A 150 -5.77 -5.25 3.63
N SER A 151 -5.27 -5.32 2.39
CA SER A 151 -4.02 -6.04 2.08
C SER A 151 -2.82 -5.45 2.82
N SER A 152 -2.72 -4.12 2.89
CA SER A 152 -1.66 -3.46 3.66
C SER A 152 -1.76 -3.76 5.15
N LYS A 153 -2.98 -3.82 5.72
CA LYS A 153 -3.22 -4.26 7.11
C LYS A 153 -2.75 -5.69 7.34
N CYS A 154 -3.11 -6.60 6.43
CA CYS A 154 -2.71 -8.00 6.48
C CYS A 154 -1.18 -8.14 6.42
N ILE A 155 -0.53 -7.42 5.51
CA ILE A 155 0.93 -7.37 5.40
C ILE A 155 1.54 -6.85 6.70
N TYR A 156 1.09 -5.70 7.20
CA TYR A 156 1.60 -5.10 8.43
C TYR A 156 1.50 -6.06 9.63
N ASN A 157 0.32 -6.66 9.83
CA ASN A 157 0.06 -7.57 10.96
C ASN A 157 0.85 -8.88 10.86
N HIS A 158 1.23 -9.33 9.67
CA HIS A 158 2.11 -10.50 9.52
C HIS A 158 3.48 -10.26 10.15
N PHE A 159 3.96 -9.04 10.05
CA PHE A 159 5.25 -8.59 10.57
C PHE A 159 5.16 -8.04 11.99
N ASN A 160 4.00 -7.52 12.38
CA ASN A 160 3.72 -6.91 13.68
C ASN A 160 2.38 -7.44 14.23
N PRO A 161 2.35 -8.67 14.78
CA PRO A 161 1.10 -9.33 15.18
C PRO A 161 0.20 -8.44 16.03
N ASP A 162 -1.05 -8.26 15.57
CA ASP A 162 -2.12 -7.51 16.23
C ASP A 162 -1.84 -6.02 16.55
N ASN A 163 -0.81 -5.44 15.92
CA ASN A 163 -0.37 -4.08 16.22
C ASN A 163 -0.97 -2.99 15.30
N TRP A 164 -1.81 -3.35 14.32
CA TRP A 164 -2.40 -2.35 13.42
C TRP A 164 -3.18 -1.26 14.17
N ASN A 165 -3.92 -1.63 15.21
CA ASN A 165 -4.78 -0.67 15.92
C ASN A 165 -3.99 0.41 16.66
N ASP A 166 -2.72 0.16 16.95
CA ASP A 166 -1.85 1.07 17.69
C ASP A 166 -0.73 1.65 16.81
N CYS A 167 -0.75 1.38 15.49
CA CYS A 167 0.27 1.86 14.57
C CYS A 167 -0.04 3.24 13.97
N GLU A 168 1.02 3.86 13.43
CA GLU A 168 0.99 5.16 12.77
C GLU A 168 0.03 5.20 11.57
N TYR A 169 -0.17 4.07 10.88
CA TYR A 169 -0.98 3.98 9.66
C TYR A 169 -2.48 4.08 9.92
N ARG A 170 -2.95 3.73 11.12
CA ARG A 170 -4.38 3.74 11.46
C ARG A 170 -4.98 5.13 11.28
N THR A 171 -4.33 6.15 11.83
CA THR A 171 -4.80 7.55 11.76
C THR A 171 -4.90 8.02 10.31
N PHE A 172 -4.00 7.59 9.43
CA PHE A 172 -4.06 7.91 8.01
C PHE A 172 -5.27 7.26 7.33
N VAL A 173 -5.57 6.00 7.65
CA VAL A 173 -6.77 5.30 7.14
C VAL A 173 -8.06 5.96 7.64
N ASP A 174 -8.11 6.32 8.93
CA ASP A 174 -9.28 6.97 9.52
C ASP A 174 -9.62 8.31 8.84
N ASN A 175 -8.60 9.01 8.32
CA ASN A 175 -8.76 10.24 7.55
C ASN A 175 -9.03 10.03 6.04
N ASN A 176 -8.84 8.81 5.52
CA ASN A 176 -8.95 8.49 4.10
C ASN A 176 -9.79 7.23 3.90
N LEU A 177 -10.98 7.21 4.51
CA LEU A 177 -11.82 6.02 4.51
C LEU A 177 -12.32 5.70 3.08
N PRO A 178 -12.33 4.41 2.71
CA PRO A 178 -13.01 3.95 1.52
C PRO A 178 -14.52 4.06 1.72
N LYS A 179 -15.25 4.40 0.65
CA LYS A 179 -16.71 4.53 0.67
C LYS A 179 -17.39 3.16 0.53
N THR A 180 -16.67 2.17 0.00
CA THR A 180 -17.08 0.78 -0.01
C THR A 180 -16.30 -0.07 1.00
N LYS A 181 -16.89 -1.20 1.39
CA LYS A 181 -16.23 -2.29 2.12
C LYS A 181 -16.19 -3.58 1.30
N SER A 182 -16.38 -3.45 -0.01
CA SER A 182 -16.31 -4.58 -0.94
C SER A 182 -14.88 -4.78 -1.44
N LEU A 183 -14.35 -5.98 -1.24
CA LEU A 183 -13.06 -6.36 -1.79
C LEU A 183 -13.16 -6.58 -3.30
N LEU A 184 -12.06 -6.39 -4.02
CA LEU A 184 -12.04 -6.39 -5.48
C LEU A 184 -12.56 -7.71 -6.08
N LYS A 185 -12.26 -8.86 -5.45
CA LYS A 185 -12.77 -10.16 -5.89
C LYS A 185 -14.30 -10.23 -5.86
N GLN A 186 -14.95 -9.58 -4.91
CA GLN A 186 -16.41 -9.56 -4.80
C GLN A 186 -17.06 -8.77 -5.93
N VAL A 187 -16.35 -7.76 -6.47
CA VAL A 187 -16.83 -6.94 -7.58
C VAL A 187 -16.52 -7.56 -8.94
N LEU A 188 -15.40 -8.27 -9.08
CA LEU A 188 -14.98 -8.88 -10.35
C LEU A 188 -15.46 -10.33 -10.54
N GLY A 189 -15.81 -11.03 -9.45
CA GLY A 189 -16.25 -12.42 -9.46
C GLY A 189 -17.75 -12.60 -9.22
N GLY A 190 -18.53 -11.51 -9.24
CA GLY A 190 -19.99 -11.50 -9.22
C GLY A 190 -20.58 -11.51 -10.63
#